data_AF-A0A7R9UVW9-F1
#
_entry.id   AF-A0A7R9UVW9-F1
#
_cell.length_a   1.000
_cell.length_b   1.000
_cell.length_c   1.000
_cell.angle_alpha   90.00
_cell.angle_beta   90.00
_cell.angle_gamma   90.00
#
_symmetry.space_group_name_H-M   'P 1'
#
loop_
_entity.id
_entity.type
_entity.pdbx_description
1 polymer ?
#
loop_
_entity_poly.entity_id
_entity_poly.type
_entity_poly.pdbx_seq_one_letter_code
_entity_poly.pdbx_strand_id
1 'polypeptide(L)'
;PSRAAAPPAVPERSAVSARTRVRQHAMQMGDAGISRQGPPVLDEAAKERGYNALLEMMLRADSFNISQADMVKASYEKIDYTFMQKLGAQVEAAEGEGKDSLVRVQELVNKEMSERMGRAAEALKKLLGAGPSGMFRLVPDYMQRGLLEESLLLLLEANIRQASEAGAKPAAELMSRLMTQIRLEIDKAVEPEIRLLRELLRIESADARRELLRQKIAPKNVPAILIAGAREAPPASKEPDVKVRKLAAALGKLKAQFGNVDEELQGGLGARIDMIAKEAEAVAREFGAGSDLTPQEIQDLMWEKGSVSVWDLEKAEDEFAQSGQEAPWEGEAQQRLKGLSKDDLLL
;
A
#
# COMPACT_ATOMS: atom_id res chain seq x y z
N PRO A 1 6.81 -28.76 87.16
CA PRO A 1 5.49 -28.39 86.57
C PRO A 1 5.55 -28.54 85.03
N SER A 2 5.44 -29.77 84.52
CA SER A 2 4.21 -30.37 83.95
C SER A 2 3.92 -29.83 82.53
N ARG A 3 4.35 -30.53 81.46
CA ARG A 3 3.62 -31.56 80.64
C ARG A 3 2.55 -30.91 79.73
N ALA A 4 2.26 -31.31 78.49
CA ALA A 4 2.63 -32.42 77.60
C ALA A 4 2.15 -32.02 76.17
N ALA A 5 2.90 -32.24 75.08
CA ALA A 5 2.86 -33.38 74.15
C ALA A 5 1.55 -33.59 73.33
N ALA A 6 1.68 -33.41 71.99
CA ALA A 6 1.16 -34.12 70.78
C ALA A 6 0.00 -35.17 70.94
N PRO A 7 -0.82 -35.50 69.90
CA PRO A 7 -0.39 -35.81 68.51
C PRO A 7 -1.42 -35.51 67.36
N PRO A 8 -1.10 -35.86 66.08
CA PRO A 8 -1.93 -35.63 64.89
C PRO A 8 -2.74 -36.88 64.46
N ALA A 9 -3.79 -36.68 63.65
CA ALA A 9 -4.47 -37.74 62.91
C ALA A 9 -5.03 -37.26 61.55
N VAL A 10 -4.75 -38.08 60.53
CA VAL A 10 -5.26 -38.15 59.15
C VAL A 10 -6.14 -39.44 59.10
N PRO A 11 -6.82 -39.88 58.01
CA PRO A 11 -7.60 -39.27 56.91
C PRO A 11 -9.09 -39.74 56.91
N GLU A 12 -9.95 -39.18 56.07
CA GLU A 12 -11.03 -39.98 55.44
C GLU A 12 -11.23 -39.64 53.95
N ARG A 13 -11.24 -40.71 53.15
CA ARG A 13 -11.58 -40.76 51.74
C ARG A 13 -13.08 -41.02 51.57
N SER A 14 -13.57 -40.71 50.36
CA SER A 14 -14.62 -41.41 49.62
C SER A 14 -16.06 -40.92 49.72
N ALA A 15 -16.52 -40.28 48.63
CA ALA A 15 -17.65 -40.71 47.78
C ALA A 15 -17.73 -39.70 46.61
N VAL A 16 -17.29 -39.98 45.38
CA VAL A 16 -17.96 -40.83 44.37
C VAL A 16 -19.47 -40.63 44.39
N SER A 17 -20.00 -39.77 43.53
CA SER A 17 -20.69 -40.20 42.29
C SER A 17 -21.56 -39.10 41.69
N ALA A 18 -21.71 -39.15 40.37
CA ALA A 18 -22.80 -38.58 39.59
C ALA A 18 -22.83 -37.06 39.36
N ARG A 19 -22.09 -36.59 38.36
CA ARG A 19 -22.68 -35.99 37.12
C ARG A 19 -21.61 -35.68 36.07
N THR A 20 -20.92 -36.74 35.65
CA THR A 20 -20.46 -36.85 34.27
C THR A 20 -21.70 -37.03 33.39
N ARG A 21 -21.97 -36.11 32.46
CA ARG A 21 -22.67 -36.27 31.16
C ARG A 21 -23.33 -34.96 30.68
N VAL A 22 -22.53 -33.94 30.37
CA VAL A 22 -22.88 -32.96 29.31
C VAL A 22 -21.65 -32.53 28.48
N ARG A 23 -20.44 -33.07 28.73
CA ARG A 23 -19.20 -32.58 28.11
C ARG A 23 -18.48 -33.59 27.20
N GLN A 24 -19.23 -34.49 26.56
CA GLN A 24 -18.66 -35.50 25.66
C GLN A 24 -19.45 -35.74 24.36
N HIS A 25 -20.29 -34.78 23.96
CA HIS A 25 -20.99 -34.84 22.66
C HIS A 25 -20.92 -33.52 21.89
N ALA A 26 -19.72 -32.92 21.85
CA ALA A 26 -19.35 -31.82 20.95
C ALA A 26 -17.90 -31.98 20.44
N MET A 27 -17.39 -33.22 20.46
CA MET A 27 -16.09 -33.62 19.92
C MET A 27 -16.30 -34.88 19.07
N GLN A 28 -17.04 -34.73 17.97
CA GLN A 28 -17.04 -35.62 16.81
C GLN A 28 -18.02 -35.03 15.81
N MET A 29 -17.62 -34.98 14.55
CA MET A 29 -18.29 -34.36 13.38
C MET A 29 -17.83 -32.93 13.08
N GLY A 30 -16.98 -32.81 12.06
CA GLY A 30 -16.71 -31.54 11.39
C GLY A 30 -15.26 -31.25 11.02
N ASP A 31 -14.37 -32.25 11.06
CA ASP A 31 -13.05 -32.20 10.42
C ASP A 31 -13.23 -32.35 8.90
N ALA A 32 -13.55 -31.25 8.24
CA ALA A 32 -13.36 -31.07 6.81
C ALA A 32 -12.35 -29.92 6.67
N GLY A 33 -11.08 -30.30 6.70
CA GLY A 33 -9.94 -29.40 6.55
C GLY A 33 -9.98 -28.64 5.23
N ILE A 34 -10.58 -27.44 5.24
CA ILE A 34 -10.10 -26.35 4.42
C ILE A 34 -8.96 -25.73 5.21
N SER A 35 -7.78 -26.30 5.01
CA SER A 35 -6.52 -25.68 5.43
C SER A 35 -6.50 -24.29 4.78
N ARG A 36 -6.84 -23.26 5.57
CA ARG A 36 -6.64 -21.87 5.18
C ARG A 36 -5.13 -21.67 5.16
N GLN A 37 -4.51 -22.08 4.06
CA GLN A 37 -3.18 -21.61 3.69
C GLN A 37 -3.31 -20.09 3.68
N GLY A 38 -2.69 -19.44 4.67
CA GLY A 38 -2.36 -18.03 4.55
C GLY A 38 -1.59 -17.83 3.23
N PRO A 39 -1.57 -16.60 2.69
CA PRO A 39 -0.79 -16.32 1.49
C PRO A 39 0.65 -16.83 1.71
N PRO A 40 1.27 -17.42 0.67
CA PRO A 40 2.59 -18.02 0.81
C PRO A 40 3.56 -16.96 1.34
N VAL A 41 4.19 -17.25 2.49
CA VAL A 41 5.39 -16.54 2.92
C VAL A 41 6.36 -16.63 1.74
N LEU A 42 6.74 -15.50 1.17
CA LEU A 42 7.71 -15.50 0.08
C LEU A 42 9.04 -15.96 0.67
N ASP A 43 9.34 -17.22 0.37
CA ASP A 43 10.57 -17.97 0.62
C ASP A 43 11.81 -17.07 0.70
N GLU A 44 12.60 -17.15 1.79
CA GLU A 44 13.86 -16.42 1.91
C GLU A 44 14.76 -16.62 0.68
N ALA A 45 14.67 -17.80 0.04
CA ALA A 45 15.36 -18.10 -1.21
C ALA A 45 14.97 -17.17 -2.37
N ALA A 46 13.77 -16.57 -2.37
CA ALA A 46 13.39 -15.54 -3.35
C ALA A 46 14.12 -14.21 -3.09
N LYS A 47 14.32 -13.82 -1.82
CA LYS A 47 15.12 -12.64 -1.46
C LYS A 47 16.58 -12.84 -1.84
N GLU A 48 17.12 -14.02 -1.56
CA GLU A 48 18.50 -14.36 -1.92
C GLU A 48 18.74 -14.30 -3.43
N ARG A 49 17.79 -14.83 -4.21
CA ARG A 49 17.82 -14.72 -5.68
C ARG A 49 17.79 -13.27 -6.15
N GLY A 50 17.01 -12.40 -5.50
CA GLY A 50 16.95 -10.97 -5.82
C GLY A 50 18.29 -10.25 -5.61
N TYR A 51 18.94 -10.49 -4.46
CA TYR A 51 20.24 -9.87 -4.17
C TYR A 51 21.36 -10.38 -5.07
N ASN A 52 21.40 -11.69 -5.31
CA ASN A 52 22.39 -12.29 -6.20
C ASN A 52 22.20 -11.77 -7.64
N ALA A 53 20.97 -11.63 -8.12
CA ALA A 53 20.69 -11.05 -9.43
C ALA A 53 21.11 -9.58 -9.51
N LEU A 54 20.87 -8.79 -8.45
CA LEU A 54 21.28 -7.39 -8.38
C LEU A 54 22.80 -7.24 -8.45
N LEU A 55 23.52 -8.07 -7.70
CA LEU A 55 24.99 -8.07 -7.68
C LEU A 55 25.57 -8.56 -9.01
N GLU A 56 25.02 -9.63 -9.56
CA GLU A 56 25.42 -10.16 -10.87
C GLU A 56 25.23 -9.10 -11.98
N MET A 57 24.13 -8.34 -11.92
CA MET A 57 23.89 -7.23 -12.84
C MET A 57 24.94 -6.12 -12.71
N MET A 58 25.37 -5.78 -11.48
CA MET A 58 26.44 -4.80 -11.25
C MET A 58 27.80 -5.31 -11.73
N LEU A 59 28.12 -6.58 -11.48
CA LEU A 59 29.36 -7.20 -11.96
C LEU A 59 29.39 -7.31 -13.49
N ARG A 60 28.24 -7.54 -14.12
CA ARG A 60 28.08 -7.62 -15.57
C ARG A 60 27.73 -6.28 -16.23
N ALA A 61 27.93 -5.14 -15.58
CA ALA A 61 27.57 -3.83 -16.15
C ALA A 61 28.17 -3.60 -17.55
N ASP A 62 29.42 -4.04 -17.77
CA ASP A 62 30.10 -3.95 -19.06
C ASP A 62 29.36 -4.69 -20.19
N SER A 63 28.67 -5.79 -19.86
CA SER A 63 27.85 -6.54 -20.84
C SER A 63 26.61 -5.77 -21.30
N PHE A 64 26.16 -4.78 -20.51
CA PHE A 64 25.07 -3.88 -20.84
C PHE A 64 25.55 -2.57 -21.48
N ASN A 65 26.85 -2.41 -21.73
CA ASN A 65 27.46 -1.15 -22.20
C ASN A 65 27.17 0.04 -21.26
N ILE A 66 27.08 -0.24 -19.95
CA ILE A 66 26.86 0.74 -18.89
C ILE A 66 28.03 0.63 -17.92
N SER A 67 28.56 1.74 -17.43
CA SER A 67 29.63 1.68 -16.43
C SER A 67 29.12 1.06 -15.13
N GLN A 68 29.96 0.34 -14.40
CA GLN A 68 29.59 -0.21 -13.08
C GLN A 68 29.09 0.90 -12.13
N ALA A 69 29.68 2.10 -12.20
CA ALA A 69 29.26 3.24 -11.40
C ALA A 69 27.82 3.69 -11.74
N ASP A 70 27.46 3.76 -13.01
CA ASP A 70 26.11 4.13 -13.44
C ASP A 70 25.09 3.04 -13.10
N MET A 71 25.50 1.77 -13.16
CA MET A 71 24.65 0.65 -12.76
C MET A 71 24.35 0.68 -11.25
N VAL A 72 25.36 0.98 -10.43
CA VAL A 72 25.20 1.18 -8.99
C VAL A 72 24.26 2.35 -8.72
N LYS A 73 24.45 3.49 -9.41
CA LYS A 73 23.58 4.66 -9.30
C LYS A 73 22.11 4.36 -9.61
N ALA A 74 21.85 3.66 -10.71
CA ALA A 74 20.51 3.28 -11.15
C ALA A 74 19.85 2.27 -10.20
N SER A 75 20.66 1.46 -9.52
CA SER A 75 20.20 0.39 -8.63
C SER A 75 20.13 0.81 -7.16
N TYR A 76 20.56 2.02 -6.81
CA TYR A 76 20.77 2.45 -5.43
C TYR A 76 19.53 2.30 -4.53
N GLU A 77 18.33 2.55 -5.06
CA GLU A 77 17.07 2.39 -4.31
C GLU A 77 16.79 0.95 -3.85
N LYS A 78 17.45 -0.04 -4.46
CA LYS A 78 17.32 -1.46 -4.13
C LYS A 78 18.43 -1.94 -3.17
N ILE A 79 19.41 -1.09 -2.89
CA ILE A 79 20.54 -1.40 -2.03
C ILE A 79 20.13 -1.08 -0.60
N ASP A 80 19.84 -2.13 0.17
CA ASP A 80 19.53 -2.04 1.59
C ASP A 80 20.72 -2.49 2.46
N TYR A 81 20.54 -2.41 3.77
CA TYR A 81 21.54 -2.87 4.73
C TYR A 81 21.86 -4.37 4.56
N THR A 82 20.84 -5.19 4.28
CA THR A 82 21.00 -6.63 4.05
C THR A 82 21.88 -6.93 2.85
N PHE A 83 21.67 -6.24 1.73
CA PHE A 83 22.51 -6.35 0.54
C PHE A 83 23.96 -5.99 0.87
N MET A 84 24.20 -4.91 1.62
CA MET A 84 25.55 -4.50 2.02
C MET A 84 26.24 -5.53 2.92
N GLN A 85 25.51 -6.15 3.85
CA GLN A 85 26.05 -7.24 4.66
C GLN A 85 26.44 -8.45 3.81
N LYS A 86 25.57 -8.85 2.87
CA LYS A 86 25.83 -9.98 1.97
C LYS A 86 27.00 -9.70 1.03
N LEU A 87 27.08 -8.49 0.48
CA LEU A 87 28.20 -8.06 -0.34
C LEU A 87 29.51 -8.14 0.45
N GLY A 88 29.53 -7.64 1.69
CA GLY A 88 30.68 -7.77 2.58
C GLY A 88 31.08 -9.23 2.84
N ALA A 89 30.12 -10.11 3.13
CA ALA A 89 30.38 -11.54 3.33
C ALA A 89 30.95 -12.21 2.06
N GLN A 90 30.48 -11.83 0.87
CA GLN A 90 31.00 -12.36 -0.40
C GLN A 90 32.40 -11.82 -0.72
N VAL A 91 32.70 -10.55 -0.39
CA VAL A 91 34.04 -9.98 -0.51
C VAL A 91 35.04 -10.72 0.38
N GLU A 92 34.65 -11.06 1.61
CA GLU A 92 35.50 -11.82 2.54
C GLU A 92 35.72 -13.26 2.07
N ALA A 93 34.70 -13.90 1.50
CA ALA A 93 34.77 -15.29 1.02
C ALA A 93 35.44 -15.45 -0.36
N ALA A 94 35.54 -14.38 -1.16
CA ALA A 94 36.13 -14.43 -2.50
C ALA A 94 37.66 -14.33 -2.48
N GLU A 95 38.29 -14.96 -3.47
CA GLU A 95 39.74 -14.89 -3.72
C GLU A 95 40.02 -14.55 -5.20
N GLY A 96 41.18 -13.95 -5.49
CA GLY A 96 41.62 -13.61 -6.85
C GLY A 96 40.82 -12.46 -7.51
N GLU A 97 40.77 -12.44 -8.85
CA GLU A 97 40.14 -11.38 -9.66
C GLU A 97 38.64 -11.16 -9.36
N GLY A 98 37.95 -12.20 -8.88
CA GLY A 98 36.55 -12.11 -8.43
C GLY A 98 36.39 -11.22 -7.19
N LYS A 99 37.38 -11.25 -6.28
CA LYS A 99 37.41 -10.39 -5.09
C LYS A 99 37.56 -8.92 -5.48
N ASP A 100 38.48 -8.61 -6.39
CA ASP A 100 38.75 -7.23 -6.83
C ASP A 100 37.51 -6.58 -7.44
N SER A 101 36.74 -7.35 -8.21
CA SER A 101 35.48 -6.89 -8.81
C SER A 101 34.40 -6.60 -7.75
N LEU A 102 34.27 -7.48 -6.74
CA LEU A 102 33.32 -7.27 -5.64
C LEU A 102 33.70 -6.09 -4.74
N VAL A 103 34.99 -5.95 -4.43
CA VAL A 103 35.53 -4.80 -3.68
C VAL A 103 35.24 -3.50 -4.43
N ARG A 104 35.46 -3.47 -5.76
CA ARG A 104 35.12 -2.31 -6.58
C ARG A 104 33.64 -1.95 -6.53
N VAL A 105 32.74 -2.93 -6.61
CA VAL A 105 31.30 -2.68 -6.45
C VAL A 105 31.01 -2.09 -5.07
N GLN A 106 31.58 -2.65 -4.00
CA GLN A 106 31.43 -2.15 -2.64
C GLN A 106 31.91 -0.69 -2.49
N GLU A 107 33.07 -0.36 -3.05
CA GLU A 107 33.61 0.99 -3.07
C GLU A 107 32.71 1.97 -3.83
N LEU A 108 32.19 1.56 -4.99
CA LEU A 108 31.25 2.38 -5.78
C LEU A 108 29.94 2.64 -5.03
N VAL A 109 29.40 1.63 -4.35
CA VAL A 109 28.19 1.80 -3.52
C VAL A 109 28.43 2.75 -2.37
N ASN A 110 29.55 2.58 -1.64
CA ASN A 110 29.93 3.47 -0.55
C ASN A 110 30.17 4.91 -1.02
N LYS A 111 30.79 5.08 -2.19
CA LYS A 111 31.01 6.38 -2.83
C LYS A 111 29.68 7.05 -3.18
N GLU A 112 28.75 6.34 -3.82
CA GLU A 112 27.43 6.86 -4.15
C GLU A 112 26.64 7.26 -2.90
N MET A 113 26.67 6.43 -1.85
CA MET A 113 26.03 6.76 -0.56
C MET A 113 26.61 8.05 0.03
N SER A 114 27.94 8.20 0.03
CA SER A 114 28.61 9.42 0.50
C SER A 114 28.27 10.65 -0.34
N GLU A 115 28.25 10.54 -1.67
CA GLU A 115 27.88 11.62 -2.58
C GLU A 115 26.41 12.06 -2.37
N ARG A 116 25.48 11.12 -2.20
CA ARG A 116 24.07 11.42 -1.89
C ARG A 116 23.92 12.10 -0.54
N MET A 117 24.62 11.62 0.49
CA MET A 117 24.60 12.27 1.81
C MET A 117 25.22 13.67 1.77
N GLY A 118 26.30 13.87 1.00
CA GLY A 118 26.91 15.18 0.79
C GLY A 118 25.95 16.16 0.12
N ARG A 119 25.30 15.75 -0.98
CA ARG A 119 24.28 16.56 -1.67
C ARG A 119 23.11 16.89 -0.75
N ALA A 120 22.63 15.92 0.03
CA ALA A 120 21.56 16.12 0.99
C ALA A 120 21.95 17.09 2.12
N ALA A 121 23.18 16.99 2.66
CA ALA A 121 23.68 17.91 3.67
C ALA A 121 23.79 19.34 3.15
N GLU A 122 24.29 19.53 1.92
CA GLU A 122 24.32 20.84 1.26
C GLU A 122 22.92 21.40 1.02
N ALA A 123 22.00 20.56 0.55
CA ALA A 123 20.62 20.94 0.31
C ALA A 123 19.95 21.38 1.61
N LEU A 124 20.13 20.61 2.69
CA LEU A 124 19.60 20.93 4.01
C LEU A 124 20.18 22.23 4.57
N LYS A 125 21.51 22.42 4.43
CA LYS A 125 22.18 23.66 4.85
C LYS A 125 21.61 24.88 4.14
N LYS A 126 21.37 24.78 2.82
CA LYS A 126 20.76 25.87 2.04
C LYS A 126 19.31 26.12 2.43
N LEU A 127 18.52 25.06 2.66
CA LEU A 127 17.13 25.19 3.12
C LEU A 127 17.06 25.88 4.48
N LEU A 128 17.80 25.39 5.47
CA LEU A 128 17.80 25.98 6.82
C LEU A 128 18.40 27.39 6.84
N GLY A 129 19.41 27.65 6.01
CA GLY A 129 20.05 28.97 5.87
C GLY A 129 19.14 30.05 5.28
N ALA A 130 18.07 29.68 4.58
CA ALA A 130 17.09 30.63 4.04
C ALA A 130 16.11 31.19 5.10
N GLY A 131 16.20 30.71 6.34
CA GLY A 131 15.32 31.10 7.44
C GLY A 131 13.91 30.50 7.36
N PRO A 132 13.06 30.71 8.38
CA PRO A 132 11.78 30.03 8.54
C PRO A 132 10.82 30.19 7.35
N SER A 133 10.70 31.38 6.76
CA SER A 133 9.81 31.58 5.61
C SER A 133 10.46 31.18 4.28
N GLY A 134 11.78 31.36 4.16
CA GLY A 134 12.53 31.03 2.95
C GLY A 134 12.63 29.52 2.71
N MET A 135 12.81 28.74 3.78
CA MET A 135 12.94 27.28 3.68
C MET A 135 11.73 26.63 3.02
N PHE A 136 10.50 26.99 3.44
CA PHE A 136 9.28 26.41 2.86
C PHE A 136 9.06 26.82 1.40
N ARG A 137 9.49 28.04 1.04
CA ARG A 137 9.38 28.54 -0.34
C ARG A 137 10.33 27.82 -1.30
N LEU A 138 11.46 27.34 -0.81
CA LEU A 138 12.47 26.64 -1.62
C LEU A 138 12.14 25.16 -1.86
N VAL A 139 11.24 24.56 -1.06
CA VAL A 139 10.90 23.12 -1.19
C VAL A 139 10.44 22.76 -2.60
N PRO A 140 9.49 23.47 -3.25
CA PRO A 140 9.04 23.08 -4.60
C PRO A 140 10.14 23.17 -5.66
N ASP A 141 11.01 24.17 -5.57
CA ASP A 141 12.17 24.32 -6.47
C ASP A 141 13.17 23.18 -6.28
N TYR A 142 13.42 22.77 -5.03
CA TYR A 142 14.30 21.64 -4.72
C TYR A 142 13.71 20.30 -5.18
N MET A 143 12.39 20.16 -5.14
CA MET A 143 11.70 19.00 -5.68
C MET A 143 11.90 18.89 -7.20
N GLN A 144 11.71 20.00 -7.93
CA GLN A 144 11.91 20.04 -9.39
C GLN A 144 13.35 19.72 -9.79
N ARG A 145 14.33 20.06 -8.95
CA ARG A 145 15.75 19.75 -9.17
C ARG A 145 16.16 18.35 -8.73
N GLY A 146 15.24 17.55 -8.18
CA GLY A 146 15.54 16.21 -7.67
C GLY A 146 16.47 16.20 -6.44
N LEU A 147 16.52 17.30 -5.67
CA LEU A 147 17.38 17.42 -4.49
C LEU A 147 16.69 16.96 -3.19
N LEU A 148 15.38 16.72 -3.23
CA LEU A 148 14.63 16.15 -2.11
C LEU A 148 14.67 14.62 -2.14
N GLU A 149 15.87 14.07 -2.05
CA GLU A 149 16.09 12.62 -1.99
C GLU A 149 15.80 12.06 -0.58
N GLU A 150 15.68 10.74 -0.45
CA GLU A 150 15.50 10.05 0.85
C GLU A 150 16.61 10.39 1.85
N SER A 151 17.84 10.56 1.37
CA SER A 151 18.99 10.98 2.17
C SER A 151 18.76 12.31 2.91
N LEU A 152 18.04 13.25 2.29
CA LEU A 152 17.67 14.52 2.93
C LEU A 152 16.68 14.32 4.07
N LEU A 153 15.69 13.44 3.88
CA LEU A 153 14.69 13.12 4.89
C LEU A 153 15.35 12.44 6.10
N LEU A 154 16.24 11.48 5.87
CA LEU A 154 17.00 10.81 6.93
C LEU A 154 17.87 11.78 7.74
N LEU A 155 18.58 12.69 7.06
CA LEU A 155 19.37 13.73 7.74
C LEU A 155 18.50 14.69 8.55
N LEU A 156 17.34 15.08 8.00
CA LEU A 156 16.40 15.95 8.70
C LEU A 156 15.82 15.28 9.95
N GLU A 157 15.49 13.99 9.86
CA GLU A 157 15.00 13.20 11.00
C GLU A 157 16.06 13.05 12.10
N ALA A 158 17.31 12.75 11.72
CA ALA A 158 18.43 12.71 12.65
C ALA A 158 18.62 14.06 13.37
N ASN A 159 18.53 15.18 12.64
CA ASN A 159 18.64 16.53 13.21
C ASN A 159 17.46 16.90 14.10
N ILE A 160 16.23 16.51 13.76
CA ILE A 160 15.05 16.69 14.61
C ILE A 160 15.27 15.98 15.95
N ARG A 161 15.71 14.71 15.90
CA ARG A 161 15.98 13.91 17.09
C ARG A 161 17.07 14.56 17.95
N GLN A 162 18.19 14.95 17.34
CA GLN A 162 19.29 15.61 18.04
C GLN A 162 18.83 16.94 18.69
N ALA A 163 18.06 17.76 17.98
CA ALA A 163 17.54 19.02 18.52
C ALA A 163 16.55 18.80 19.67
N SER A 164 15.71 17.76 19.58
CA SER A 164 14.80 17.37 20.66
C SER A 164 15.55 16.90 21.90
N GLU A 165 16.55 16.03 21.72
CA GLU A 165 17.40 15.52 22.80
C GLU A 165 18.23 16.63 23.46
N ALA A 166 18.69 17.61 22.67
CA ALA A 166 19.38 18.81 23.17
C ALA A 166 18.45 19.85 23.82
N GLY A 167 17.14 19.59 23.91
CA GLY A 167 16.16 20.51 24.50
C GLY A 167 15.81 21.73 23.62
N ALA A 168 16.29 21.80 22.38
CA ALA A 168 16.01 22.85 21.41
C ALA A 168 14.65 22.64 20.71
N LYS A 169 13.56 22.59 21.50
CA LYS A 169 12.19 22.31 21.02
C LYS A 169 11.75 23.18 19.83
N PRO A 170 11.99 24.50 19.78
CA PRO A 170 11.55 25.32 18.65
C PRO A 170 12.21 24.92 17.33
N ALA A 171 13.47 24.51 17.37
CA ALA A 171 14.20 24.05 16.19
C ALA A 171 13.69 22.68 15.71
N ALA A 172 13.46 21.76 16.65
CA ALA A 172 12.86 20.46 16.35
C ALA A 172 11.47 20.62 15.70
N GLU A 173 10.60 21.47 16.27
CA GLU A 173 9.26 21.72 15.71
C GLU A 173 9.30 22.33 14.30
N LEU A 174 10.19 23.31 14.07
CA LEU A 174 10.36 23.92 12.75
C LEU A 174 10.82 22.88 11.72
N MET A 175 11.81 22.07 12.07
CA MET A 175 12.30 21.00 11.20
C MET A 175 11.26 19.90 10.97
N SER A 176 10.45 19.56 11.97
CA SER A 176 9.32 18.63 11.79
C SER A 176 8.29 19.17 10.80
N ARG A 177 7.94 20.46 10.88
CA ARG A 177 7.06 21.10 9.89
C ARG A 177 7.67 21.10 8.49
N LEU A 178 8.98 21.37 8.38
CA LEU A 178 9.70 21.29 7.11
C LEU A 178 9.66 19.87 6.53
N MET A 179 9.87 18.85 7.36
CA MET A 179 9.80 17.45 6.96
C MET A 179 8.41 17.09 6.44
N THR A 180 7.35 17.52 7.13
CA THR A 180 5.97 17.34 6.66
C THR A 180 5.74 18.02 5.31
N GLN A 181 6.22 19.25 5.12
CA GLN A 181 6.07 19.96 3.85
C GLN A 181 6.83 19.26 2.71
N ILE A 182 8.07 18.82 2.96
CA ILE A 182 8.87 18.06 1.97
C ILE A 182 8.12 16.81 1.55
N ARG A 183 7.59 16.03 2.51
CA ARG A 183 6.80 14.82 2.22
C ARG A 183 5.56 15.12 1.38
N LEU A 184 4.85 16.21 1.68
CA LEU A 184 3.69 16.63 0.89
C LEU A 184 4.07 17.01 -0.55
N GLU A 185 5.18 17.72 -0.76
CA GLU A 185 5.66 18.06 -2.11
C GLU A 185 6.14 16.82 -2.88
N ILE A 186 6.81 15.87 -2.21
CA ILE A 186 7.19 14.58 -2.81
C ILE A 186 5.92 13.81 -3.22
N ASP A 187 4.92 13.75 -2.34
CA ASP A 187 3.69 13.03 -2.60
C ASP A 187 2.86 13.66 -3.74
N LYS A 188 2.97 14.97 -3.97
CA LYS A 188 2.34 15.65 -5.12
C LYS A 188 2.85 15.15 -6.47
N ALA A 189 4.11 14.73 -6.55
CA ALA A 189 4.70 14.22 -7.79
C ALA A 189 4.27 12.78 -8.11
N VAL A 190 3.65 12.09 -7.15
CA VAL A 190 3.27 10.69 -7.27
C VAL A 190 1.78 10.55 -7.61
N GLU A 191 1.44 9.46 -8.30
CA GLU A 191 0.07 9.05 -8.63
C GLU A 191 -0.86 9.13 -7.39
N PRO A 192 -2.12 9.59 -7.57
CA PRO A 192 -3.03 9.86 -6.45
C PRO A 192 -3.33 8.62 -5.60
N GLU A 193 -3.32 7.43 -6.19
CA GLU A 193 -3.48 6.14 -5.49
C GLU A 193 -2.31 5.87 -4.53
N ILE A 194 -1.09 6.08 -5.00
CA ILE A 194 0.13 5.83 -4.21
C ILE A 194 0.28 6.93 -3.16
N ARG A 195 -0.11 8.17 -3.46
CA ARG A 195 -0.20 9.25 -2.47
C ARG A 195 -1.15 8.90 -1.33
N LEU A 196 -2.38 8.47 -1.66
CA LEU A 196 -3.35 8.02 -0.66
C LEU A 196 -2.79 6.87 0.18
N LEU A 197 -2.13 5.90 -0.46
CA LEU A 197 -1.50 4.79 0.26
C LEU A 197 -0.41 5.25 1.23
N ARG A 198 0.46 6.17 0.83
CA ARG A 198 1.49 6.75 1.70
C ARG A 198 0.88 7.53 2.87
N GLU A 199 -0.20 8.27 2.65
CA GLU A 199 -0.93 8.95 3.72
C GLU A 199 -1.54 7.95 4.71
N LEU A 200 -2.19 6.89 4.21
CA LEU A 200 -2.80 5.86 5.05
C LEU A 200 -1.79 5.08 5.89
N LEU A 201 -0.61 4.78 5.33
CA LEU A 201 0.47 4.08 6.05
C LEU A 201 1.05 4.90 7.21
N ARG A 202 0.90 6.23 7.19
CA ARG A 202 1.36 7.13 8.26
C ARG A 202 0.32 7.31 9.37
N ILE A 203 -0.95 7.02 9.10
CA ILE A 203 -2.04 7.20 10.07
C ILE A 203 -2.20 5.92 10.89
N GLU A 204 -1.96 6.02 12.19
CA GLU A 204 -2.08 4.89 13.12
C GLU A 204 -3.54 4.57 13.47
N SER A 205 -4.39 5.60 13.59
CA SER A 205 -5.80 5.44 13.96
C SER A 205 -6.64 4.88 12.80
N ALA A 206 -7.34 3.77 13.05
CA ALA A 206 -8.24 3.14 12.08
C ALA A 206 -9.39 4.06 11.67
N ASP A 207 -9.93 4.85 12.60
CA ASP A 207 -11.03 5.77 12.30
C ASP A 207 -10.58 6.91 11.38
N ALA A 208 -9.38 7.46 11.65
CA ALA A 208 -8.80 8.50 10.80
C ALA A 208 -8.45 7.97 9.39
N ARG A 209 -7.99 6.71 9.27
CA ARG A 209 -7.78 6.07 7.97
C ARG A 209 -9.08 5.90 7.19
N ARG A 210 -10.13 5.40 7.83
CA ARG A 210 -11.45 5.22 7.20
C ARG A 210 -12.04 6.54 6.75
N GLU A 211 -11.90 7.59 7.55
CA GLU A 211 -12.37 8.93 7.18
C GLU A 211 -11.62 9.48 5.96
N LEU A 212 -10.29 9.34 5.93
CA LEU A 212 -9.49 9.72 4.75
C LEU A 212 -9.89 8.91 3.51
N LEU A 213 -10.11 7.60 3.66
CA LEU A 213 -10.59 6.72 2.59
C LEU A 213 -11.95 7.19 2.07
N ARG A 214 -12.90 7.52 2.95
CA ARG A 214 -14.21 8.05 2.56
C ARG A 214 -14.07 9.34 1.77
N GLN A 215 -13.27 10.29 2.24
CA GLN A 215 -13.08 11.57 1.56
C GLN A 215 -12.47 11.44 0.15
N LYS A 216 -11.64 10.42 -0.08
CA LYS A 216 -10.90 10.24 -1.35
C LYS A 216 -11.57 9.27 -2.32
N ILE A 217 -12.35 8.32 -1.82
CA ILE A 217 -13.05 7.30 -2.60
C ILE A 217 -14.51 7.69 -2.86
N ALA A 218 -15.12 8.52 -2.01
CA ALA A 218 -16.49 8.95 -2.24
C ALA A 218 -16.61 9.76 -3.54
N PRO A 219 -17.68 9.55 -4.32
CA PRO A 219 -17.96 10.40 -5.48
C PRO A 219 -18.19 11.84 -5.00
N LYS A 220 -17.51 12.79 -5.63
CA LYS A 220 -17.68 14.21 -5.29
C LYS A 220 -19.04 14.68 -5.78
N ASN A 221 -19.98 14.83 -4.85
CA ASN A 221 -21.19 15.62 -5.08
C ASN A 221 -20.81 17.10 -4.99
N VAL A 222 -20.25 17.67 -6.05
CA VAL A 222 -20.12 19.12 -6.15
C VAL A 222 -21.52 19.64 -6.49
N PRO A 223 -22.22 20.35 -5.59
CA PRO A 223 -23.45 21.01 -5.97
C PRO A 223 -23.09 22.02 -7.06
N ALA A 224 -23.75 21.93 -8.21
CA ALA A 224 -23.61 22.93 -9.27
C ALA A 224 -24.06 24.27 -8.67
N ILE A 225 -23.11 25.10 -8.25
CA ILE A 225 -23.39 26.48 -7.88
C ILE A 225 -23.75 27.17 -9.19
N LEU A 226 -25.05 27.27 -9.45
CA LEU A 226 -25.64 28.10 -10.49
C LEU A 226 -25.27 29.56 -10.20
N ILE A 227 -24.11 30.00 -10.66
CA ILE A 227 -23.82 31.43 -10.77
C ILE A 227 -24.71 31.96 -11.90
N ALA A 228 -25.74 32.71 -11.53
CA ALA A 228 -26.62 33.40 -12.47
C ALA A 228 -25.78 34.30 -13.38
N GLY A 229 -25.51 33.86 -14.62
CA GLY A 229 -24.94 34.69 -15.68
C GLY A 229 -23.70 34.18 -16.41
N ALA A 230 -23.11 33.03 -16.05
CA ALA A 230 -21.94 32.51 -16.77
C ALA A 230 -22.32 31.31 -17.67
N ARG A 231 -22.00 31.43 -18.97
CA ARG A 231 -22.00 30.35 -19.97
C ARG A 231 -21.32 29.11 -19.41
N GLU A 232 -22.03 27.97 -19.46
CA GLU A 232 -21.57 26.59 -19.28
C GLU A 232 -20.40 26.40 -18.31
N ALA A 233 -20.73 26.10 -17.04
CA ALA A 233 -19.78 25.47 -16.15
C ALA A 233 -19.36 24.10 -16.73
N PRO A 234 -18.06 23.74 -16.72
CA PRO A 234 -17.63 22.42 -17.15
C PRO A 234 -18.36 21.34 -16.32
N PRO A 235 -18.71 20.18 -16.92
CA PRO A 235 -19.44 19.14 -16.21
C PRO A 235 -18.66 18.76 -14.96
N ALA A 236 -19.30 18.91 -13.79
CA ALA A 236 -18.74 18.47 -12.53
C ALA A 236 -18.42 16.98 -12.67
N SER A 237 -17.12 16.65 -12.74
CA SER A 237 -16.69 15.26 -12.78
C SER A 237 -17.16 14.61 -11.48
N LYS A 238 -18.11 13.67 -11.61
CA LYS A 238 -18.59 12.81 -10.51
C LYS A 238 -17.53 11.78 -10.10
N GLU A 239 -16.39 11.74 -10.80
CA GLU A 239 -15.36 10.76 -10.52
C GLU A 239 -14.71 11.03 -9.15
N PRO A 240 -14.48 9.97 -8.36
CA PRO A 240 -13.75 10.08 -7.10
C PRO A 240 -12.29 10.48 -7.35
N ASP A 241 -11.65 11.09 -6.33
CA ASP A 241 -10.24 11.49 -6.41
C ASP A 241 -9.31 10.27 -6.64
N VAL A 242 -9.71 9.10 -6.13
CA VAL A 242 -8.99 7.84 -6.31
C VAL A 242 -9.99 6.73 -6.68
N LYS A 243 -9.77 6.07 -7.82
CA LYS A 243 -10.58 4.92 -8.24
C LYS A 243 -10.18 3.69 -7.42
N VAL A 244 -11.16 3.02 -6.80
CA VAL A 244 -10.92 1.83 -5.93
C VAL A 244 -10.09 0.75 -6.63
N ARG A 245 -10.34 0.51 -7.92
CA ARG A 245 -9.57 -0.47 -8.72
C ARG A 245 -8.09 -0.11 -8.83
N LYS A 246 -7.78 1.17 -9.06
CA LYS A 246 -6.39 1.63 -9.18
C LYS A 246 -5.69 1.58 -7.81
N LEU A 247 -6.40 1.90 -6.74
CA LEU A 247 -5.90 1.74 -5.36
C LEU A 247 -5.59 0.27 -5.05
N ALA A 248 -6.48 -0.66 -5.42
CA ALA A 248 -6.25 -2.11 -5.26
C ALA A 248 -5.02 -2.59 -6.06
N ALA A 249 -4.86 -2.11 -7.30
CA ALA A 249 -3.67 -2.41 -8.11
C ALA A 249 -2.38 -1.85 -7.49
N ALA A 250 -2.42 -0.64 -6.94
CA ALA A 250 -1.29 -0.02 -6.24
C ALA A 250 -0.92 -0.78 -4.96
N LEU A 251 -1.91 -1.20 -4.16
CA LEU A 251 -1.72 -2.06 -2.99
C LEU A 251 -1.08 -3.40 -3.37
N GLY A 252 -1.54 -4.03 -4.45
CA GLY A 252 -0.97 -5.28 -4.97
C GLY A 252 0.48 -5.13 -5.42
N LYS A 253 0.80 -4.06 -6.15
CA LYS A 253 2.19 -3.73 -6.55
C LYS A 253 3.08 -3.48 -5.34
N LEU A 254 2.62 -2.69 -4.37
CA LEU A 254 3.40 -2.40 -3.16
C LEU A 254 3.64 -3.67 -2.34
N LYS A 255 2.63 -4.54 -2.19
CA LYS A 255 2.79 -5.84 -1.52
C LYS A 255 3.77 -6.75 -2.25
N ALA A 256 3.74 -6.77 -3.59
CA ALA A 256 4.68 -7.58 -4.37
C ALA A 256 6.14 -7.09 -4.23
N GLN A 257 6.35 -5.77 -4.12
CA GLN A 257 7.68 -5.15 -4.03
C GLN A 257 8.25 -5.15 -2.60
N PHE A 258 7.41 -4.88 -1.60
CA PHE A 258 7.84 -4.59 -0.22
C PHE A 258 7.11 -5.42 0.84
N GLY A 259 6.27 -6.38 0.46
CA GLY A 259 5.50 -7.22 1.40
C GLY A 259 6.36 -8.00 2.39
N ASN A 260 7.67 -8.12 2.13
CA ASN A 260 8.61 -8.86 2.94
C ASN A 260 9.54 -7.97 3.80
N VAL A 261 9.31 -6.66 3.82
CA VAL A 261 10.03 -5.70 4.66
C VAL A 261 9.33 -5.69 6.03
N ASP A 262 10.08 -6.02 7.08
CA ASP A 262 9.65 -6.13 8.48
C ASP A 262 8.64 -7.24 8.80
N GLU A 263 9.07 -8.51 8.85
CA GLU A 263 8.28 -9.56 9.53
C GLU A 263 8.55 -9.63 11.05
N GLU A 264 9.67 -9.08 11.54
CA GLU A 264 10.11 -9.21 12.94
C GLU A 264 9.51 -8.18 13.91
N LEU A 265 9.04 -7.02 13.42
CA LEU A 265 8.39 -5.99 14.24
C LEU A 265 6.86 -6.14 14.17
N GLN A 266 6.23 -6.23 15.34
CA GLN A 266 4.79 -6.49 15.56
C GLN A 266 3.86 -5.96 14.43
N GLY A 267 3.45 -6.87 13.55
CA GLY A 267 2.43 -6.62 12.53
C GLY A 267 2.94 -5.94 11.25
N GLY A 268 4.08 -6.40 10.73
CA GLY A 268 4.81 -6.01 9.50
C GLY A 268 4.11 -5.25 8.37
N LEU A 269 4.90 -4.62 7.49
CA LEU A 269 4.38 -3.77 6.41
C LEU A 269 3.29 -4.47 5.58
N GLY A 270 3.45 -5.76 5.28
CA GLY A 270 2.45 -6.58 4.60
C GLY A 270 1.11 -6.69 5.36
N ALA A 271 1.13 -6.85 6.68
CA ALA A 271 -0.07 -6.90 7.50
C ALA A 271 -0.78 -5.54 7.58
N ARG A 272 -0.01 -4.43 7.64
CA ARG A 272 -0.58 -3.07 7.52
C ARG A 272 -1.23 -2.84 6.16
N ILE A 273 -0.59 -3.27 5.08
CA ILE A 273 -1.16 -3.19 3.73
C ILE A 273 -2.47 -3.99 3.64
N ASP A 274 -2.50 -5.22 4.17
CA ASP A 274 -3.71 -6.06 4.17
C ASP A 274 -4.84 -5.47 5.02
N MET A 275 -4.50 -4.83 6.15
CA MET A 275 -5.46 -4.09 6.98
C MET A 275 -6.04 -2.89 6.22
N ILE A 276 -5.20 -2.08 5.59
CA ILE A 276 -5.64 -0.93 4.77
C ILE A 276 -6.50 -1.41 3.60
N ALA A 277 -6.14 -2.52 2.94
CA ALA A 277 -6.93 -3.10 1.85
C ALA A 277 -8.35 -3.48 2.32
N LYS A 278 -8.47 -4.13 3.49
CA LYS A 278 -9.78 -4.47 4.08
C LYS A 278 -10.60 -3.23 4.45
N GLU A 279 -9.96 -2.20 5.01
CA GLU A 279 -10.61 -0.93 5.33
C GLU A 279 -11.10 -0.22 4.05
N ALA A 280 -10.27 -0.19 3.00
CA ALA A 280 -10.62 0.38 1.71
C ALA A 280 -11.77 -0.36 1.03
N GLU A 281 -11.79 -1.70 1.10
CA GLU A 281 -12.90 -2.51 0.59
C GLU A 281 -14.20 -2.25 1.37
N ALA A 282 -14.14 -2.16 2.70
CA ALA A 282 -15.30 -1.84 3.52
C ALA A 282 -15.88 -0.47 3.16
N VAL A 283 -15.02 0.56 3.02
CA VAL A 283 -15.43 1.90 2.61
C VAL A 283 -15.95 1.92 1.17
N ALA A 284 -15.32 1.18 0.24
CA ALA A 284 -15.80 1.09 -1.13
C ALA A 284 -17.20 0.46 -1.23
N ARG A 285 -17.50 -0.54 -0.39
CA ARG A 285 -18.84 -1.12 -0.30
C ARG A 285 -19.90 -0.13 0.21
N GLU A 286 -19.54 0.79 1.10
CA GLU A 286 -20.47 1.85 1.57
C GLU A 286 -20.96 2.75 0.41
N PHE A 287 -20.16 2.92 -0.64
CA PHE A 287 -20.47 3.78 -1.79
C PHE A 287 -20.83 3.01 -3.07
N GLY A 288 -21.02 1.68 -3.01
CA GLY A 288 -21.28 0.87 -4.20
C GLY A 288 -20.11 0.80 -5.17
N ALA A 289 -18.89 1.14 -4.75
CA ALA A 289 -17.69 1.10 -5.59
C ALA A 289 -17.01 -0.28 -5.62
N GLY A 290 -17.56 -1.26 -4.88
CA GLY A 290 -17.04 -2.63 -4.73
C GLY A 290 -17.78 -3.70 -5.54
N SER A 291 -18.93 -3.37 -6.13
CA SER A 291 -19.72 -4.23 -7.00
C SER A 291 -20.55 -3.32 -7.89
N ASP A 292 -20.81 -3.75 -9.12
CA ASP A 292 -21.66 -3.08 -10.11
C ASP A 292 -20.89 -2.09 -10.99
N LEU A 293 -20.24 -2.65 -12.03
CA LEU A 293 -20.33 -1.96 -13.31
C LEU A 293 -21.81 -1.64 -13.53
N THR A 294 -22.13 -0.40 -13.83
CA THR A 294 -23.48 -0.10 -14.27
C THR A 294 -23.79 -0.96 -15.52
N PRO A 295 -25.06 -1.35 -15.75
CA PRO A 295 -25.42 -2.08 -16.98
C PRO A 295 -24.90 -1.37 -18.25
N GLN A 296 -24.83 -0.03 -18.23
CA GLN A 296 -24.22 0.79 -19.27
C GLN A 296 -22.70 0.59 -19.39
N GLU A 297 -21.94 0.59 -18.29
CA GLU A 297 -20.50 0.35 -18.34
C GLU A 297 -20.16 -1.10 -18.72
N ILE A 298 -21.02 -2.08 -18.42
CA ILE A 298 -20.93 -3.45 -18.96
C ILE A 298 -21.17 -3.43 -20.47
N GLN A 299 -22.21 -2.74 -20.92
CA GLN A 299 -22.57 -2.67 -22.33
C GLN A 299 -21.48 -1.96 -23.14
N ASP A 300 -20.94 -0.84 -22.64
CA ASP A 300 -19.84 -0.10 -23.26
C ASP A 300 -18.55 -0.94 -23.28
N LEU A 301 -18.24 -1.66 -22.19
CA LEU A 301 -17.09 -2.58 -22.17
C LEU A 301 -17.25 -3.78 -23.11
N MET A 302 -18.47 -4.30 -23.26
CA MET A 302 -18.76 -5.42 -24.16
C MET A 302 -18.80 -4.97 -25.63
N TRP A 303 -19.21 -3.72 -25.88
CA TRP A 303 -19.19 -3.08 -27.19
C TRP A 303 -17.76 -2.71 -27.62
N GLU A 304 -16.98 -2.08 -26.75
CA GLU A 304 -15.56 -1.76 -26.99
C GLU A 304 -14.69 -3.01 -27.15
N LYS A 305 -15.03 -4.12 -26.49
CA LYS A 305 -14.32 -5.41 -26.65
C LYS A 305 -14.81 -6.24 -27.84
N GLY A 306 -15.85 -5.81 -28.56
CA GLY A 306 -16.29 -6.40 -29.83
C GLY A 306 -16.67 -7.88 -29.75
N SER A 307 -17.20 -8.36 -28.62
CA SER A 307 -17.33 -9.80 -28.36
C SER A 307 -18.77 -10.31 -28.20
N VAL A 308 -19.80 -9.58 -28.66
CA VAL A 308 -21.17 -10.11 -28.61
C VAL A 308 -21.84 -9.89 -29.98
N SER A 309 -22.13 -11.00 -30.64
CA SER A 309 -22.97 -11.06 -31.83
C SER A 309 -24.44 -10.87 -31.40
N VAL A 310 -25.29 -10.26 -32.24
CA VAL A 310 -26.75 -10.15 -32.00
C VAL A 310 -27.37 -11.52 -31.65
N TRP A 311 -26.79 -12.60 -32.16
CA TRP A 311 -27.17 -13.99 -31.91
C TRP A 311 -26.88 -14.49 -30.48
N ASP A 312 -25.90 -13.91 -29.77
CA ASP A 312 -25.59 -14.27 -28.39
C ASP A 312 -26.55 -13.59 -27.40
N LEU A 313 -27.13 -12.44 -27.79
CA LEU A 313 -28.18 -11.76 -27.04
C LEU A 313 -29.51 -12.52 -27.11
N GLU A 314 -29.88 -13.03 -28.29
CA GLU A 314 -31.06 -13.88 -28.48
C GLU A 314 -30.96 -15.16 -27.62
N LYS A 315 -29.77 -15.77 -27.55
CA LYS A 315 -29.54 -16.94 -26.71
C LYS A 315 -29.67 -16.65 -25.21
N ALA A 316 -29.22 -15.47 -24.77
CA ALA A 316 -29.41 -15.04 -23.39
C ALA A 316 -30.89 -14.77 -23.09
N GLU A 317 -31.65 -14.19 -24.01
CA GLU A 317 -33.11 -14.02 -23.89
C GLU A 317 -33.85 -15.36 -23.77
N ASP A 318 -33.47 -16.36 -24.58
CA ASP A 318 -34.04 -17.71 -24.49
C ASP A 318 -33.74 -18.38 -23.14
N GLU A 319 -32.54 -18.16 -22.56
CA GLU A 319 -32.16 -18.69 -21.25
C GLU A 319 -32.96 -18.04 -20.11
N PHE A 320 -33.20 -16.73 -20.18
CA PHE A 320 -34.05 -16.02 -19.22
C PHE A 320 -35.52 -16.46 -19.35
N ALA A 321 -36.04 -16.58 -20.56
CA ALA A 321 -37.40 -17.07 -20.83
C ALA A 321 -37.63 -18.50 -20.32
N GLN A 322 -36.65 -19.40 -20.47
CA GLN A 322 -36.73 -20.76 -19.92
C GLN A 322 -36.68 -20.80 -18.39
N SER A 323 -36.00 -19.84 -17.75
CA SER A 323 -35.94 -19.72 -16.29
C SER A 323 -37.18 -19.06 -15.67
N GLY A 324 -38.10 -18.55 -16.51
CA GLY A 324 -39.29 -17.82 -16.07
C GLY A 324 -38.98 -16.44 -15.46
N GLN A 325 -37.78 -15.91 -15.71
CA GLN A 325 -37.36 -14.57 -15.30
C GLN A 325 -37.33 -13.66 -16.53
N GLU A 326 -37.84 -12.43 -16.42
CA GLU A 326 -37.71 -11.45 -17.50
C GLU A 326 -36.25 -11.02 -17.63
N ALA A 327 -35.80 -10.84 -18.87
CA ALA A 327 -34.45 -10.37 -19.10
C ALA A 327 -34.28 -8.96 -18.50
N PRO A 328 -33.15 -8.65 -17.85
CA PRO A 328 -32.98 -7.40 -17.10
C PRO A 328 -33.20 -6.12 -17.93
N TRP A 329 -33.00 -6.20 -19.25
CA TRP A 329 -33.19 -5.09 -20.20
C TRP A 329 -34.64 -4.94 -20.71
N GLU A 330 -35.50 -5.96 -20.60
CA GLU A 330 -36.92 -5.84 -20.97
C GLU A 330 -37.67 -4.92 -20.01
N GLY A 331 -37.31 -4.94 -18.72
CA GLY A 331 -37.90 -4.07 -17.71
C GLY A 331 -37.66 -2.58 -17.98
N GLU A 332 -36.47 -2.22 -18.47
CA GLU A 332 -36.13 -0.84 -18.86
C GLU A 332 -36.71 -0.46 -20.24
N ALA A 333 -36.75 -1.40 -21.19
CA ALA A 333 -37.39 -1.18 -22.50
C ALA A 333 -38.90 -0.94 -22.36
N GLN A 334 -39.59 -1.71 -21.51
CA GLN A 334 -41.00 -1.51 -21.19
C GLN A 334 -41.25 -0.20 -20.43
N GLN A 335 -40.33 0.24 -19.57
CA GLN A 335 -40.44 1.54 -18.90
C GLN A 335 -40.26 2.70 -19.88
N ARG A 336 -39.37 2.57 -20.87
CA ARG A 336 -39.24 3.54 -21.98
C ARG A 336 -40.47 3.56 -22.88
N LEU A 337 -41.03 2.39 -23.23
CA LEU A 337 -42.26 2.26 -24.02
C LEU A 337 -43.51 2.80 -23.30
N LYS A 338 -43.58 2.65 -21.97
CA LYS A 338 -44.66 3.23 -21.15
C LYS A 338 -44.61 4.76 -21.05
N GLY A 339 -43.46 5.37 -21.37
CA GLY A 339 -43.26 6.82 -21.39
C GLY A 339 -43.50 7.47 -22.76
N LEU A 340 -43.73 6.69 -23.82
CA LEU A 340 -43.95 7.18 -25.18
C LEU A 340 -45.45 7.23 -25.48
N SER A 341 -45.92 8.37 -26.00
CA SER A 341 -47.28 8.51 -26.51
C SER A 341 -47.46 7.65 -27.75
N LYS A 342 -48.69 7.23 -28.04
CA LYS A 342 -49.04 6.46 -29.25
C LYS A 342 -48.62 7.15 -30.56
N ASP A 343 -48.40 8.47 -30.50
CA ASP A 343 -47.94 9.30 -31.61
C ASP A 343 -46.42 9.23 -31.85
N ASP A 344 -45.63 8.84 -30.84
CA ASP A 344 -44.17 8.69 -30.98
C ASP A 344 -43.76 7.32 -31.57
N LEU A 345 -44.71 6.37 -31.66
CA LEU A 345 -44.50 5.01 -32.16
C LEU A 345 -44.91 4.83 -33.65
N LEU A 346 -45.29 5.92 -34.33
CA LEU A 346 -45.73 5.92 -35.74
C LEU A 346 -44.91 6.85 -36.66
N LEU A 347 -43.64 7.07 -36.32
CA LEU A 347 -42.59 7.52 -37.24
C LEU A 347 -41.62 6.37 -37.48
#